data_AF-A0A7I7LBN8-F1
#
_entry.id   AF-A0A7I7LBN8-F1
#
_cell.length_a   1.000
_cell.length_b   1.000
_cell.length_c   1.000
_cell.angle_alpha   90.00
_cell.angle_beta   90.00
_cell.angle_gamma   90.00
#
_symmetry.space_group_name_H-M   'P 1'
#
loop_
_entity.id
_entity.type
_entity.pdbx_description
1 polymer ?
#
loop_
_entity_poly.entity_id
_entity_poly.type
_entity_poly.pdbx_seq_one_letter_code
_entity_poly.pdbx_strand_id
1 'polypeptide(L)'
;MAPGQRPAQLPDPHHQTHRLRLQPRRSPPPALRQAPDPPLDRLLAAGVLPAAQQTELLTYRNSLNPAAIAHQIADLQAALLRLAKDKTEQLYLAAIPAALPALKAGIRIKSKTTS
;
A
#
# COMPACT_ATOMS: atom_id res chain seq x y z
N MET A 1 -35.65 54.85 35.84
CA MET A 1 -36.54 53.74 35.40
C MET A 1 -35.83 52.44 35.76
N ALA A 2 -36.46 51.65 36.65
CA ALA A 2 -35.86 50.54 37.38
C ALA A 2 -35.80 49.22 36.55
N PRO A 3 -35.07 48.18 37.02
CA PRO A 3 -34.29 47.25 36.20
C PRO A 3 -35.03 45.97 35.78
N GLY A 4 -34.59 45.41 34.65
CA GLY A 4 -34.94 44.06 34.20
C GLY A 4 -34.33 42.99 35.09
N GLN A 5 -35.19 42.18 35.69
CA GLN A 5 -34.83 41.07 36.56
C GLN A 5 -34.16 39.94 35.78
N ARG A 6 -32.99 39.49 36.22
CA ARG A 6 -32.47 38.14 35.93
C ARG A 6 -32.67 37.29 37.17
N PRO A 7 -33.41 36.17 37.14
CA PRO A 7 -33.39 35.25 38.26
C PRO A 7 -32.02 34.59 38.34
N ALA A 8 -31.49 34.56 39.56
CA ALA A 8 -30.30 33.83 39.94
C ALA A 8 -30.53 32.33 39.75
N GLN A 9 -29.86 31.72 38.75
CA GLN A 9 -29.76 30.28 38.65
C GLN A 9 -28.66 29.83 39.63
N LEU A 10 -29.11 29.32 40.77
CA LEU A 10 -28.33 28.58 41.75
C LEU A 10 -27.68 27.35 41.05
N PRO A 11 -26.36 27.11 41.14
CA PRO A 11 -25.80 25.86 40.65
C PRO A 11 -26.15 24.72 41.61
N ASP A 12 -26.98 23.78 41.14
CA ASP A 12 -27.30 22.55 41.86
C ASP A 12 -26.05 21.66 42.00
N PRO A 13 -25.76 21.09 43.19
CA PRO A 13 -24.45 20.55 43.52
C PRO A 13 -24.34 19.04 43.29
N HIS A 14 -24.83 18.48 42.17
CA HIS A 14 -24.76 17.02 41.99
C HIS A 14 -24.61 16.56 40.55
N HIS A 15 -23.53 16.91 39.86
CA HIS A 15 -22.99 16.02 38.81
C HIS A 15 -21.46 16.09 38.80
N GLN A 16 -20.87 15.54 39.86
CA GLN A 16 -19.50 15.06 39.86
C GLN A 16 -19.37 13.84 38.95
N THR A 17 -19.50 14.05 37.65
CA THR A 17 -19.10 13.02 36.68
C THR A 17 -17.59 13.10 36.58
N HIS A 18 -16.91 12.31 37.41
CA HIS A 18 -15.51 11.97 37.26
C HIS A 18 -15.31 11.23 35.94
N ARG A 19 -15.34 11.95 34.83
CA ARG A 19 -14.84 11.47 33.57
C ARG A 19 -13.33 11.62 33.67
N LEU A 20 -12.68 10.59 34.21
CA LEU A 20 -11.25 10.33 34.00
C LEU A 20 -11.03 10.42 32.49
N ARG A 21 -10.65 11.61 32.04
CA ARG A 21 -10.24 11.87 30.67
C ARG A 21 -8.94 11.10 30.52
N LEU A 22 -9.06 9.84 30.12
CA LEU A 22 -7.98 9.07 29.54
C LEU A 22 -7.52 9.91 28.35
N GLN A 23 -6.59 10.84 28.59
CA GLN A 23 -5.82 11.41 27.51
C GLN A 23 -5.19 10.18 26.85
N PRO A 24 -5.48 9.90 25.57
CA PRO A 24 -4.72 8.89 24.88
C PRO A 24 -3.26 9.34 25.06
N ARG A 25 -2.44 8.53 25.74
CA ARG A 25 -1.00 8.71 25.71
C ARG A 25 -0.68 8.69 24.22
N ARG A 26 -0.53 9.88 23.61
CA ARG A 26 0.04 10.00 22.29
C ARG A 26 1.46 9.50 22.48
N SER A 27 1.66 8.22 22.22
CA SER A 27 2.97 7.67 21.94
C SER A 27 3.61 8.66 20.97
N PRO A 28 4.84 9.15 21.23
CA PRO A 28 5.52 9.93 20.22
C PRO A 28 5.45 9.15 18.90
N PRO A 29 5.23 9.83 17.77
CA PRO A 29 5.18 9.14 16.49
C PRO A 29 6.45 8.28 16.37
N PRO A 30 6.34 7.04 15.86
CA PRO A 30 7.52 6.21 15.69
C PRO A 30 8.58 7.03 14.97
N ALA A 31 9.78 7.09 15.55
CA ALA A 31 10.88 7.82 14.96
C ALA A 31 10.96 7.41 13.49
N LEU A 32 10.87 8.39 12.58
CA LEU A 32 11.14 8.15 11.17
C LEU A 32 12.52 7.49 11.13
N ARG A 33 12.55 6.21 10.73
CA ARG A 33 13.81 5.47 10.62
C ARG A 33 14.69 6.29 9.71
N GLN A 34 15.76 6.84 10.29
CA GLN A 34 16.77 7.51 9.50
C GLN A 34 17.26 6.50 8.48
N ALA A 35 17.20 6.88 7.20
CA ALA A 35 17.71 6.03 6.15
C ALA A 35 19.20 5.80 6.44
N PRO A 36 19.68 4.55 6.39
CA PRO A 36 21.11 4.31 6.49
C PRO A 36 21.81 5.04 5.33
N ASP A 37 23.05 5.45 5.56
CA ASP A 37 23.86 6.08 4.52
C ASP A 37 23.90 5.23 3.24
N PRO A 38 24.04 5.86 2.06
CA PRO A 38 24.17 5.14 0.81
C PRO A 38 25.27 4.07 0.91
N PRO A 39 25.09 2.88 0.29
CA PRO A 39 26.02 1.76 0.45
C PRO A 39 27.48 2.11 0.09
N LEU A 40 27.68 2.91 -0.97
CA LEU A 40 29.01 3.35 -1.36
C LEU A 40 29.65 4.24 -0.29
N ASP A 41 28.90 5.17 0.30
CA ASP A 41 29.43 6.09 1.31
C ASP A 41 29.83 5.33 2.58
N ARG A 42 29.04 4.31 2.98
CA ARG A 42 29.43 3.40 4.06
C ARG A 42 30.69 2.61 3.75
N LEU A 43 30.83 2.14 2.51
CA LEU A 43 32.00 1.37 2.08
C LEU A 43 33.27 2.23 2.08
N LEU A 44 33.17 3.48 1.61
CA LEU A 44 34.28 4.43 1.63
C LEU A 44 34.67 4.82 3.06
N ALA A 45 33.68 5.10 3.93
CA ALA A 45 33.91 5.43 5.33
C ALA A 45 34.56 4.27 6.13
N ALA A 46 34.32 3.03 5.73
CA ALA A 46 34.92 1.86 6.39
C ALA A 46 36.44 1.77 6.20
N GLY A 47 37.02 2.47 5.20
CA GLY A 47 38.47 2.52 4.98
C GLY A 47 39.11 1.18 4.59
N VAL A 48 38.30 0.19 4.22
CA VAL A 48 38.75 -1.18 3.91
C VAL A 48 39.32 -1.33 2.49
N LEU A 49 39.12 -0.33 1.63
CA LEU A 49 39.53 -0.36 0.22
C LEU A 49 40.85 0.39 -0.01
N PRO A 50 41.76 -0.14 -0.84
CA PRO A 50 42.90 0.62 -1.35
C PRO A 50 42.46 1.88 -2.09
N ALA A 51 43.28 2.95 -2.06
CA ALA A 51 42.94 4.24 -2.66
C ALA A 51 42.55 4.14 -4.15
N ALA A 52 43.26 3.30 -4.93
CA ALA A 52 42.96 3.09 -6.35
C ALA A 52 41.53 2.58 -6.59
N GLN A 53 41.04 1.64 -5.76
CA GLN A 53 39.67 1.11 -5.88
C GLN A 53 38.62 2.15 -5.48
N GLN A 54 38.90 2.97 -4.46
CA GLN A 54 37.99 4.06 -4.08
C GLN A 54 37.81 5.05 -5.24
N THR A 55 38.91 5.42 -5.90
CA THR A 55 38.89 6.30 -7.08
C THR A 55 38.12 5.69 -8.24
N GLU A 56 38.32 4.40 -8.51
CA GLU A 56 37.59 3.68 -9.56
C GLU A 56 36.07 3.70 -9.30
N LEU A 57 35.64 3.35 -8.09
CA LEU A 57 34.22 3.34 -7.71
C LEU A 57 33.57 4.72 -7.81
N LEU A 58 34.28 5.77 -7.37
CA LEU A 58 33.80 7.15 -7.49
C LEU A 58 33.71 7.59 -8.95
N THR A 59 34.71 7.24 -9.76
CA THR A 59 34.73 7.55 -11.20
C THR A 59 33.56 6.86 -11.90
N TYR A 60 33.33 5.58 -11.60
CA TYR A 60 32.21 4.83 -12.14
C TYR A 60 30.86 5.41 -11.69
N ARG A 61 30.67 5.70 -10.39
CA ARG A 61 29.44 6.34 -9.90
C ARG A 61 29.16 7.64 -10.66
N ASN A 62 30.18 8.47 -10.83
CA ASN A 62 30.04 9.77 -11.48
C ASN A 62 29.77 9.66 -12.99
N SER A 63 30.07 8.52 -13.63
CA SER A 63 29.72 8.28 -15.03
C SER A 63 28.28 7.79 -15.23
N LEU A 64 27.59 7.37 -14.17
CA LEU A 64 26.20 6.92 -14.25
C LEU A 64 25.25 8.10 -14.52
N ASN A 65 24.30 7.87 -15.41
CA ASN A 65 23.16 8.77 -15.62
C ASN A 65 21.92 8.21 -14.90
N PRO A 66 21.59 8.69 -13.68
CA PRO A 66 20.49 8.15 -12.89
C PRO A 66 19.13 8.35 -13.56
N ALA A 67 18.95 9.43 -14.33
CA ALA A 67 17.69 9.69 -15.04
C ALA A 67 17.47 8.68 -16.18
N ALA A 68 18.53 8.38 -16.95
CA ALA A 68 18.46 7.38 -18.01
C ALA A 68 18.20 5.97 -17.44
N ILE A 69 18.83 5.61 -16.32
CA ILE A 69 18.60 4.34 -15.64
C ILE A 69 17.16 4.26 -15.13
N ALA A 70 16.65 5.32 -14.51
CA ALA A 70 15.26 5.36 -14.03
C ALA A 70 14.25 5.19 -15.16
N HIS A 71 14.49 5.82 -16.32
CA HIS A 71 13.66 5.66 -17.51
C HIS A 71 13.64 4.20 -17.98
N GLN A 72 14.82 3.56 -18.11
CA GLN A 72 14.90 2.15 -18.53
C GLN A 72 14.20 1.21 -17.53
N ILE A 73 14.33 1.46 -16.23
CA ILE A 73 13.61 0.70 -15.20
C ILE A 73 12.11 0.84 -15.39
N ALA A 74 11.60 2.06 -15.60
CA ALA A 74 10.18 2.31 -15.81
C ALA A 74 9.66 1.62 -17.08
N ASP A 75 10.40 1.69 -18.18
CA ASP A 75 10.05 1.02 -19.44
C ASP A 75 9.96 -0.49 -19.27
N LEU A 76 10.96 -1.10 -18.61
CA LEU A 76 10.98 -2.53 -18.32
C LEU A 76 9.80 -2.93 -17.42
N GLN A 77 9.51 -2.14 -16.37
CA GLN A 77 8.37 -2.40 -15.50
C GLN A 77 7.04 -2.29 -16.25
N ALA A 78 6.87 -1.29 -17.11
CA ALA A 78 5.66 -1.14 -17.93
C ALA A 78 5.47 -2.32 -18.89
N ALA A 79 6.55 -2.77 -19.54
CA ALA A 79 6.52 -3.94 -20.41
C ALA A 79 6.15 -5.21 -19.65
N LEU A 80 6.77 -5.45 -18.48
CA LEU A 80 6.48 -6.61 -17.64
C LEU A 80 5.03 -6.62 -17.14
N LEU A 81 4.50 -5.46 -16.73
CA LEU A 81 3.10 -5.33 -16.32
C LEU A 81 2.13 -5.65 -17.47
N ARG A 82 2.42 -5.15 -18.68
CA ARG A 82 1.61 -5.46 -19.86
C ARG A 82 1.64 -6.95 -20.17
N LEU A 83 2.82 -7.56 -20.21
CA LEU A 83 2.96 -9.00 -20.49
C LEU A 83 2.21 -9.86 -19.46
N ALA A 84 2.31 -9.51 -18.18
CA ALA A 84 1.59 -10.21 -17.12
C ALA A 84 0.06 -10.08 -17.29
N LYS A 85 -0.43 -8.88 -17.62
CA LYS A 85 -1.85 -8.65 -17.90
C LYS A 85 -2.33 -9.50 -19.08
N ASP A 86 -1.64 -9.40 -20.22
CA ASP A 86 -2.02 -10.10 -21.46
C ASP A 86 -2.02 -11.62 -21.22
N LYS A 87 -1.04 -12.14 -20.48
CA LYS A 87 -0.98 -13.57 -20.14
C LYS A 87 -2.12 -14.00 -19.22
N THR A 88 -2.45 -13.16 -18.23
CA THR A 88 -3.55 -13.43 -17.29
C THR A 88 -4.88 -13.49 -18.03
N GLU A 89 -5.13 -12.55 -18.95
CA GLU A 89 -6.32 -12.54 -19.79
C GLU A 89 -6.40 -13.77 -20.70
N GLN A 90 -5.29 -14.14 -21.34
CA GLN A 90 -5.22 -15.35 -22.16
C GLN A 90 -5.61 -16.61 -21.38
N LEU A 91 -5.07 -16.78 -20.17
CA LEU A 91 -5.35 -17.94 -19.32
C LEU A 91 -6.80 -17.93 -18.82
N TYR A 92 -7.32 -16.76 -18.44
CA TYR A 92 -8.72 -16.62 -18.03
C TYR A 92 -9.67 -17.04 -19.15
N LEU A 93 -9.45 -16.57 -20.38
CA LEU A 93 -10.28 -16.93 -21.53
C LEU A 93 -10.14 -18.41 -21.90
N ALA A 94 -8.94 -18.98 -21.84
CA ALA A 94 -8.70 -20.40 -22.10
C ALA A 94 -9.37 -21.33 -21.06
N ALA A 95 -9.61 -20.83 -19.84
CA ALA A 95 -10.28 -21.57 -18.78
C ALA A 95 -11.82 -21.60 -18.93
N ILE A 96 -12.40 -20.74 -19.79
CA ILE A 96 -13.85 -20.74 -20.05
C ILE A 96 -14.18 -21.99 -20.90
N PRO A 97 -15.04 -22.90 -20.41
CA PRO A 97 -15.45 -24.06 -21.18
C PRO A 97 -16.12 -23.61 -22.49
N ALA A 98 -15.58 -24.03 -23.63
CA ALA A 98 -16.12 -23.71 -24.95
C ALA A 98 -17.53 -24.29 -25.20
N ALA A 99 -17.94 -25.29 -24.39
CA ALA A 99 -19.27 -25.89 -24.43
C ALA A 99 -19.98 -25.68 -23.09
N LEU A 100 -21.26 -25.27 -23.16
CA LEU A 100 -22.13 -25.26 -21.99
C LEU A 100 -22.23 -26.69 -21.41
N PRO A 101 -22.26 -26.86 -20.08
CA PRO A 101 -22.54 -28.16 -19.48
C PRO A 101 -23.83 -28.72 -20.06
N ALA A 102 -23.87 -30.02 -20.34
CA ALA A 102 -25.06 -30.67 -20.91
C ALA A 102 -26.22 -30.62 -19.90
N LEU A 103 -27.03 -29.55 -19.96
CA LEU A 103 -28.22 -29.32 -19.13
C LEU A 103 -29.29 -30.42 -19.31
N LYS A 104 -29.16 -31.28 -20.33
CA LYS A 104 -30.14 -32.33 -20.65
C LYS A 104 -30.05 -33.57 -19.75
N ALA A 105 -28.97 -33.75 -18.99
CA ALA A 105 -28.84 -34.92 -18.10
C ALA A 105 -29.77 -34.85 -16.87
N GLY A 106 -30.28 -33.66 -16.50
CA GLY A 106 -31.08 -33.46 -15.28
C GLY A 106 -32.59 -33.28 -15.48
N ILE A 107 -33.08 -33.11 -16.71
CA ILE A 107 -34.50 -32.84 -16.96
C ILE A 107 -35.25 -34.14 -17.25
N ARG A 108 -35.92 -34.68 -16.24
CA ARG A 108 -36.79 -35.86 -16.35
C ARG A 108 -38.16 -35.44 -16.92
N ILE A 109 -38.31 -35.48 -18.24
CA ILE A 109 -39.60 -35.30 -18.90
C ILE A 109 -40.48 -36.54 -18.66
N LYS A 110 -41.61 -36.35 -17.94
CA LYS A 110 -42.61 -37.41 -17.70
C LYS A 110 -43.42 -37.60 -18.99
N SER A 111 -43.25 -38.71 -19.70
CA SER A 111 -44.13 -39.05 -20.82
C SER A 111 -45.52 -39.38 -20.31
N LYS A 112 -46.53 -38.60 -20.70
CA LYS A 112 -47.94 -38.92 -20.46
C LYS A 112 -48.36 -40.00 -21.45
N THR A 113 -48.27 -41.26 -21.04
CA THR A 113 -48.91 -42.37 -21.78
C THR A 113 -50.42 -42.29 -21.52
N THR A 114 -51.18 -41.79 -22.49
CA THR A 114 -52.63 -41.99 -22.56
C THR A 114 -52.88 -43.31 -23.27
N SER A 115 -53.35 -44.29 -22.50
CA SER A 115 -54.04 -45.48 -23.00
C SER A 115 -55.47 -45.15 -23.39
#